data_AF-A0A7L3GP25-F1
#
_entry.id   AF-A0A7L3GP25-F1
#
_cell.length_a   1.000
_cell.length_b   1.000
_cell.length_c   1.000
_cell.angle_alpha   90.00
_cell.angle_beta   90.00
_cell.angle_gamma   90.00
#
_symmetry.space_group_name_H-M   'P 1'
#
loop_
_entity.id
_entity.type
_entity.pdbx_description
1 polymer ?
#
loop_
_entity_poly.entity_id
_entity_poly.type
_entity_poly.pdbx_seq_one_letter_code
_entity_poly.pdbx_strand_id
1 'polypeptide(L)'
;NASKLLCTWDFNITNEKAVKLKQKNLSTQIKEDLTEVNREALRFSVSERLVRIVIHLVSWVASLGTAVAVCAGVYFLSTNNLELFVKGHKNDLKSQAAMLVLPVVVSLLNTFIPFFYSWLGHLERFQSPGHQIYVTITRNVILKMSIVGILCSYWLNVVAASESQDCWETLVGQDIYRLVLVDFMFCLLGSFFGEFLRRIIGMTVCMSLGLPEFDIGRNVLDLIYAQTLTWIGILFSPLLPGIQMISFSIVFYVKKVSLMMNCQPPRKVWRTAHMTTSFMFLLFFPSFLGVLTVIGVTVWRLKPSEECGPFRGLSSMYAAVSEWIKILENYTASKWVVWIYHNLITSEIFFFILTVLVLIITYLYWKIIEGRKTMTELLKKEIIN
;
A
#
# COMPACT_ATOMS: atom_id res chain seq x y z
N ASN A 1 -22.18 -28.73 4.60
CA ASN A 1 -21.27 -28.46 5.75
C ASN A 1 -20.49 -29.68 6.26
N ALA A 2 -21.03 -30.90 6.24
CA ALA A 2 -20.30 -32.09 6.71
C ALA A 2 -19.03 -32.45 5.88
N SER A 3 -19.08 -32.33 4.55
CA SER A 3 -17.92 -32.60 3.68
C SER A 3 -16.73 -31.65 3.92
N LYS A 4 -17.01 -30.36 4.14
CA LYS A 4 -15.99 -29.35 4.48
C LYS A 4 -15.30 -29.70 5.80
N LEU A 5 -16.01 -30.28 6.78
CA LEU A 5 -15.48 -30.72 8.07
C LEU A 5 -14.57 -31.95 7.95
N LEU A 6 -14.99 -32.94 7.16
CA LEU A 6 -14.26 -34.20 6.97
C LEU A 6 -13.00 -34.03 6.11
N CYS A 7 -13.01 -33.08 5.17
CA CYS A 7 -11.91 -32.87 4.23
C CYS A 7 -10.91 -31.77 4.64
N THR A 8 -11.13 -31.02 5.73
CA THR A 8 -10.20 -29.95 6.17
C THR A 8 -9.12 -30.42 7.14
N TRP A 9 -9.23 -31.64 7.66
CA TRP A 9 -8.23 -32.20 8.57
C TRP A 9 -7.01 -32.70 7.79
N ASP A 10 -5.84 -32.21 8.18
CA ASP A 10 -4.56 -32.67 7.62
C ASP A 10 -3.99 -33.74 8.56
N PHE A 11 -3.99 -34.98 8.09
CA PHE A 11 -3.52 -36.15 8.85
C PHE A 11 -1.99 -36.22 8.98
N ASN A 12 -1.24 -35.38 8.26
CA ASN A 12 0.22 -35.33 8.36
C ASN A 12 0.72 -34.49 9.56
N ILE A 13 -0.17 -33.86 10.34
CA ILE A 13 0.20 -33.08 11.51
C ILE A 13 0.44 -34.01 12.71
N THR A 14 1.71 -34.25 13.04
CA THR A 14 2.12 -35.12 14.15
C THR A 14 2.39 -34.38 15.47
N ASN A 15 2.59 -33.06 15.45
CA ASN A 15 2.89 -32.27 16.64
C ASN A 15 1.63 -31.93 17.45
N GLU A 16 1.57 -32.35 18.71
CA GLU A 16 0.41 -32.15 19.61
C GLU A 16 -0.01 -30.67 19.72
N LYS A 17 0.94 -29.73 19.77
CA LYS A 17 0.65 -28.30 19.82
C LYS A 17 0.00 -27.81 18.52
N ALA A 18 0.46 -28.31 17.38
CA ALA A 18 -0.11 -27.98 16.07
C ALA A 18 -1.51 -28.61 15.90
N VAL A 19 -1.72 -29.83 16.40
CA VAL A 19 -3.04 -30.49 16.44
C VAL A 19 -4.04 -29.68 17.25
N LYS A 20 -3.69 -29.26 18.49
CA LYS A 20 -4.53 -28.41 19.34
C LYS A 20 -4.85 -27.07 18.67
N LEU A 21 -3.87 -26.46 18.00
CA LEU A 21 -4.06 -25.22 17.26
C LEU A 21 -5.03 -25.41 16.08
N LYS A 22 -4.88 -26.51 15.32
CA LYS A 22 -5.76 -26.83 14.17
C LYS A 22 -7.19 -27.11 14.62
N GLN A 23 -7.38 -27.85 15.72
CA GLN A 23 -8.72 -28.07 16.31
C GLN A 23 -9.36 -26.75 16.74
N LYS A 24 -8.62 -25.88 17.43
CA LYS A 24 -9.13 -24.57 17.86
C LYS A 24 -9.49 -23.68 16.67
N ASN A 25 -8.67 -23.70 15.63
CA ASN A 25 -8.92 -22.97 14.39
C ASN A 25 -10.19 -23.50 13.69
N LEU A 26 -10.34 -24.82 13.54
CA LEU A 26 -11.53 -25.44 12.95
C LEU A 26 -12.79 -25.13 13.76
N SER A 27 -12.73 -25.25 15.09
CA SER A 27 -13.85 -24.89 15.98
C SER A 27 -14.25 -23.42 15.82
N THR A 28 -13.27 -22.53 15.65
CA THR A 28 -13.54 -21.11 15.43
C THR A 28 -14.19 -20.86 14.07
N GLN A 29 -13.72 -21.51 13.00
CA GLN A 29 -14.35 -21.42 11.68
C GLN A 29 -15.79 -21.91 11.70
N ILE A 30 -16.06 -23.04 12.35
CA ILE A 30 -17.42 -23.58 12.47
C ILE A 30 -18.30 -22.60 13.25
N LYS A 31 -17.78 -22.04 14.35
CA LYS A 31 -18.52 -21.05 15.14
C LYS A 31 -18.83 -19.80 14.33
N GLU A 32 -17.89 -19.31 13.53
CA GLU A 32 -18.07 -18.18 12.61
C GLU A 32 -19.14 -18.50 11.55
N ASP A 33 -19.02 -19.64 10.84
CA ASP A 33 -19.99 -20.11 9.84
C ASP A 33 -21.40 -20.27 10.46
N LEU A 34 -21.51 -20.83 11.68
CA LEU A 34 -22.79 -20.98 12.39
C LEU A 34 -23.39 -19.64 12.82
N THR A 35 -22.56 -18.71 13.28
CA THR A 35 -23.01 -17.35 13.64
C THR A 35 -23.48 -16.57 12.43
N GLU A 36 -22.90 -16.79 11.25
CA GLU A 36 -23.34 -16.18 9.99
C GLU A 36 -24.73 -16.69 9.59
N VAL A 37 -24.94 -18.01 9.62
CA VAL A 37 -26.24 -18.64 9.31
C VAL A 37 -27.32 -18.23 10.32
N ASN A 38 -27.01 -18.28 11.62
CA ASN A 38 -27.97 -17.91 12.67
C ASN A 38 -28.33 -16.41 12.64
N ARG A 39 -27.47 -15.59 12.03
CA ARG A 39 -27.68 -14.15 11.88
C ARG A 39 -28.54 -13.79 10.67
N GLU A 40 -28.51 -14.57 9.59
CA GLU A 40 -29.49 -14.42 8.49
C GLU A 40 -30.93 -14.65 8.97
N ALA A 41 -31.12 -15.45 10.03
CA ALA A 41 -32.41 -15.67 10.67
C ALA A 41 -32.87 -14.49 11.56
N LEU A 42 -31.96 -13.62 12.01
CA LEU A 42 -32.28 -12.51 12.91
C LEU A 42 -32.68 -11.25 12.11
N ARG A 43 -33.99 -11.09 11.85
CA ARG A 43 -34.51 -9.88 11.20
C ARG A 43 -34.54 -8.70 12.17
N PHE A 44 -33.69 -7.71 11.95
CA PHE A 44 -33.66 -6.47 12.74
C PHE A 44 -34.84 -5.55 12.42
N SER A 45 -35.23 -4.74 13.41
CA SER A 45 -36.23 -3.68 13.24
C SER A 45 -35.72 -2.57 12.31
N VAL A 46 -36.65 -1.91 11.59
CA VAL A 46 -36.34 -0.83 10.64
C VAL A 46 -35.59 0.33 11.32
N SER A 47 -35.97 0.67 12.57
CA SER A 47 -35.31 1.73 13.35
C SER A 47 -33.85 1.39 13.68
N GLU A 48 -33.59 0.15 14.11
CA GLU A 48 -32.22 -0.32 14.42
C GLU A 48 -31.34 -0.42 13.16
N ARG A 49 -31.95 -0.66 12.00
CA ARG A 49 -31.24 -0.63 10.71
C ARG A 49 -30.85 0.80 10.34
N LEU A 50 -31.75 1.76 10.52
CA LEU A 50 -31.50 3.18 10.24
C LEU A 50 -30.38 3.73 11.13
N VAL A 51 -30.42 3.49 12.44
CA VAL A 51 -29.38 3.95 13.38
C VAL A 51 -28.00 3.40 12.98
N ARG A 52 -27.91 2.12 12.59
CA ARG A 52 -26.63 1.55 12.12
C ARG A 52 -26.13 2.17 10.83
N ILE A 53 -27.01 2.43 9.86
CA ILE A 53 -26.62 3.11 8.62
C ILE A 53 -26.08 4.51 8.93
N VAL A 54 -26.72 5.25 9.84
CA VAL A 54 -26.24 6.57 10.27
C VAL A 54 -24.87 6.48 10.94
N ILE A 55 -24.65 5.53 11.85
CA ILE A 55 -23.35 5.32 12.50
C ILE A 55 -22.25 5.03 11.46
N HIS A 56 -22.54 4.16 10.48
CA HIS A 56 -21.60 3.88 9.39
C HIS A 56 -21.31 5.12 8.55
N LEU A 57 -22.34 5.88 8.18
CA LEU A 57 -22.20 7.10 7.40
C LEU A 57 -21.31 8.12 8.14
N VAL A 58 -21.59 8.36 9.42
CA VAL A 58 -20.82 9.28 10.27
C VAL A 58 -19.36 8.84 10.38
N SER A 59 -19.12 7.54 10.59
CA SER A 59 -17.75 6.99 10.67
C SER A 59 -16.99 7.14 9.35
N TRP A 60 -17.66 6.92 8.21
CA TRP A 60 -17.06 7.15 6.90
C TRP A 60 -16.75 8.61 6.63
N VAL A 61 -17.69 9.52 6.93
CA VAL A 61 -17.48 10.97 6.83
C VAL A 61 -16.33 11.41 7.72
N ALA A 62 -16.27 10.93 8.97
CA ALA A 62 -15.16 11.21 9.87
C ALA A 62 -13.82 10.72 9.30
N SER A 63 -13.79 9.49 8.75
CA SER A 63 -12.57 8.93 8.16
C SER A 63 -12.08 9.69 6.93
N LEU A 64 -12.99 10.09 6.04
CA LEU A 64 -12.66 10.88 4.85
C LEU A 64 -12.26 12.30 5.25
N GLY A 65 -12.97 12.90 6.21
CA GLY A 65 -12.65 14.22 6.76
C GLY A 65 -11.24 14.26 7.37
N THR A 66 -10.85 13.23 8.14
CA THR A 66 -9.47 13.13 8.65
C THR A 66 -8.44 12.93 7.54
N ALA A 67 -8.74 12.14 6.51
CA ALA A 67 -7.83 11.98 5.38
C ALA A 67 -7.61 13.31 4.64
N VAL A 68 -8.68 14.06 4.37
CA VAL A 68 -8.60 15.39 3.74
C VAL A 68 -7.84 16.38 4.62
N ALA A 69 -8.11 16.41 5.93
CA ALA A 69 -7.40 17.28 6.87
C ALA A 69 -5.90 16.97 6.93
N VAL A 70 -5.52 15.69 6.94
CA VAL A 70 -4.13 15.25 6.88
C VAL A 70 -3.48 15.68 5.56
N CYS A 71 -4.14 15.45 4.43
CA CYS A 71 -3.65 15.87 3.11
C CYS A 71 -3.44 17.39 3.02
N ALA A 72 -4.40 18.19 3.49
CA ALA A 72 -4.29 19.64 3.53
C ALA A 72 -3.15 20.10 4.46
N GLY A 73 -3.01 19.47 5.62
CA GLY A 73 -1.94 19.75 6.57
C GLY A 73 -0.55 19.44 6.00
N VAL A 74 -0.39 18.28 5.33
CA VAL A 74 0.86 17.90 4.68
C VAL A 74 1.19 18.86 3.53
N TYR A 75 0.22 19.24 2.71
CA TYR A 75 0.42 20.18 1.59
C TYR A 75 0.82 21.58 2.07
N PHE A 76 0.14 22.11 3.10
CA PHE A 76 0.47 23.41 3.67
C PHE A 76 1.85 23.38 4.36
N LEU A 77 2.14 22.30 5.09
CA LEU A 77 3.44 22.10 5.71
C LEU A 77 4.56 22.03 4.66
N SER A 78 4.37 21.27 3.59
CA SER A 78 5.38 21.11 2.54
C SER A 78 5.66 22.44 1.82
N THR A 79 4.61 23.20 1.51
CA THR A 79 4.73 24.50 0.83
C THR A 79 5.43 25.54 1.71
N ASN A 80 5.05 25.66 2.99
CA ASN A 80 5.70 26.58 3.92
C ASN A 80 7.15 26.21 4.20
N ASN A 81 7.43 24.90 4.26
CA ASN A 81 8.77 24.38 4.46
C ASN A 81 9.67 24.73 3.26
N LEU A 82 9.14 24.60 2.04
CA LEU A 82 9.84 25.05 0.84
C LEU A 82 10.14 26.54 0.86
N GLU A 83 9.16 27.39 1.24
CA GLU A 83 9.40 28.83 1.37
C GLU A 83 10.49 29.18 2.39
N LEU A 84 10.48 28.50 3.54
CA LEU A 84 11.50 28.67 4.57
C LEU A 84 12.88 28.23 4.08
N PHE A 85 12.93 27.15 3.31
CA PHE A 85 14.15 26.65 2.70
C PHE A 85 14.73 27.64 1.69
N VAL A 86 13.89 28.20 0.81
CA VAL A 86 14.30 29.21 -0.18
C VAL A 86 14.76 30.51 0.49
N LYS A 87 14.07 30.98 1.54
CA LYS A 87 14.43 32.20 2.28
C LYS A 87 15.66 32.00 3.19
N GLY A 88 15.95 30.75 3.58
CA GLY A 88 16.95 30.37 4.59
C GLY A 88 18.27 29.84 4.02
N HIS A 89 18.90 30.56 3.09
CA HIS A 89 20.21 30.18 2.51
C HIS A 89 21.42 30.45 3.44
N LYS A 90 21.24 30.43 4.75
CA LYS A 90 22.34 30.49 5.73
C LYS A 90 22.38 29.17 6.49
N ASN A 91 23.58 28.62 6.69
CA ASN A 91 23.90 27.38 7.42
C ASN A 91 23.45 27.43 8.90
N ASP A 92 22.16 27.57 9.12
CA ASP A 92 21.54 27.64 10.42
C ASP A 92 20.87 26.31 10.74
N LEU A 93 20.89 25.93 12.01
CA LEU A 93 20.26 24.72 12.54
C LEU A 93 18.79 24.61 12.12
N LYS A 94 18.14 25.77 11.91
CA LYS A 94 16.76 25.92 11.45
C LYS A 94 16.51 25.36 10.04
N SER A 95 17.47 25.49 9.12
CA SER A 95 17.36 24.96 7.74
C SER A 95 17.49 23.43 7.72
N GLN A 96 18.39 22.87 8.54
CA GLN A 96 18.51 21.42 8.71
C GLN A 96 17.28 20.80 9.37
N ALA A 97 16.72 21.48 10.39
CA ALA A 97 15.48 21.03 11.04
C ALA A 97 14.31 21.03 10.04
N ALA A 98 14.20 22.05 9.19
CA ALA A 98 13.16 22.18 8.18
C ALA A 98 13.11 20.95 7.25
N MET A 99 14.27 20.43 6.82
CA MET A 99 14.38 19.22 5.98
C MET A 99 13.83 17.93 6.61
N LEU A 100 13.80 17.84 7.95
CA LEU A 100 13.38 16.64 8.67
C LEU A 100 11.94 16.74 9.18
N VAL A 101 11.38 17.95 9.29
CA VAL A 101 10.02 18.17 9.81
C VAL A 101 8.97 17.48 8.95
N LEU A 102 9.03 17.65 7.62
CA LEU A 102 8.06 17.03 6.71
C LEU A 102 8.03 15.49 6.83
N PRO A 103 9.16 14.76 6.68
CA PRO A 103 9.14 13.31 6.80
C PRO A 103 8.72 12.83 8.19
N VAL A 104 9.16 13.51 9.27
CA VAL A 104 8.74 13.16 10.63
C VAL A 104 7.24 13.31 10.83
N VAL A 105 6.65 14.42 10.39
CA VAL A 105 5.21 14.66 10.52
C VAL A 105 4.42 13.64 9.69
N VAL A 106 4.84 13.36 8.46
CA VAL A 106 4.18 12.35 7.61
C VAL A 106 4.23 10.96 8.26
N SER A 107 5.39 10.53 8.75
CA SER A 107 5.55 9.24 9.44
C SER A 107 4.72 9.16 10.72
N LEU A 108 4.63 10.26 11.46
CA LEU A 108 3.80 10.37 12.66
C LEU A 108 2.32 10.19 12.29
N LEU A 109 1.83 10.92 11.29
CA LEU A 109 0.44 10.82 10.83
C LEU A 109 0.12 9.40 10.32
N ASN A 110 1.02 8.79 9.55
CA ASN A 110 0.91 7.41 9.08
C ASN A 110 0.88 6.39 10.22
N THR A 111 1.51 6.68 11.36
CA THR A 111 1.53 5.81 12.53
C THR A 111 0.28 5.99 13.40
N PHE A 112 -0.14 7.24 13.63
CA PHE A 112 -1.16 7.56 14.62
C PHE A 112 -2.61 7.48 14.09
N ILE A 113 -2.88 7.93 12.86
CA ILE A 113 -4.24 7.93 12.29
C ILE A 113 -4.85 6.51 12.17
N PRO A 114 -4.11 5.44 11.84
CA PRO A 114 -4.64 4.08 11.87
C PRO A 114 -5.25 3.65 13.21
N PHE A 115 -4.76 4.19 14.35
CA PHE A 115 -5.37 3.94 15.65
C PHE A 115 -6.73 4.62 15.79
N PHE A 116 -6.87 5.84 15.26
CA PHE A 116 -8.16 6.51 15.18
C PHE A 116 -9.16 5.73 14.31
N TYR A 117 -8.75 5.21 13.15
CA TYR A 117 -9.60 4.36 12.31
C TYR A 117 -10.01 3.04 12.99
N SER A 118 -9.09 2.44 13.76
CA SER A 118 -9.40 1.27 14.57
C SER A 118 -10.45 1.60 15.64
N TRP A 119 -10.32 2.75 16.29
CA TRP A 119 -11.29 3.23 17.28
C TRP A 119 -12.67 3.47 16.67
N LEU A 120 -12.74 4.14 15.51
CA LEU A 120 -13.98 4.29 14.74
C LEU A 120 -14.61 2.93 14.40
N GLY A 121 -13.79 1.94 14.03
CA GLY A 121 -14.25 0.58 13.76
C GLY A 121 -14.89 -0.11 14.96
N HIS A 122 -14.49 0.22 16.20
CA HIS A 122 -15.14 -0.29 17.41
C HIS A 122 -16.52 0.37 17.67
N LEU A 123 -16.69 1.64 17.28
CA LEU A 123 -17.97 2.35 17.41
C LEU A 123 -19.03 1.81 16.45
N GLU A 124 -18.61 1.38 15.26
CA GLU A 124 -19.52 0.87 14.21
C GLU A 124 -20.12 -0.51 14.50
N ARG A 125 -19.71 -1.19 15.58
CA ARG A 125 -20.21 -2.51 16.03
C ARG A 125 -20.55 -3.45 14.85
N PHE A 126 -19.57 -3.66 13.98
CA PHE A 126 -19.74 -4.52 12.81
C PHE A 126 -20.19 -5.91 13.23
N GLN A 127 -21.21 -6.41 12.54
CA GLN A 127 -21.79 -7.70 12.85
C GLN A 127 -20.90 -8.89 12.39
N SER A 128 -20.06 -8.68 11.37
CA SER A 128 -19.06 -9.65 10.91
C SER A 128 -17.65 -9.12 11.17
N PRO A 129 -16.79 -9.90 11.86
CA PRO A 129 -15.42 -9.49 12.14
C PRO A 129 -14.60 -9.29 10.87
N GLY A 130 -14.93 -10.02 9.79
CA GLY A 130 -14.30 -9.86 8.48
C GLY A 130 -14.52 -8.48 7.85
N HIS A 131 -15.76 -7.96 7.92
CA HIS A 131 -16.08 -6.67 7.31
C HIS A 131 -15.41 -5.51 8.03
N GLN A 132 -15.33 -5.56 9.37
CA GLN A 132 -14.64 -4.55 10.18
C GLN A 132 -13.19 -4.35 9.73
N ILE A 133 -12.45 -5.45 9.54
CA ILE A 133 -11.05 -5.42 9.15
C ILE A 133 -10.94 -4.93 7.70
N TYR A 134 -11.81 -5.36 6.78
CA TYR A 134 -11.78 -4.87 5.40
C TYR A 134 -12.00 -3.36 5.33
N VAL A 135 -13.03 -2.84 6.01
CA VAL A 135 -13.29 -1.40 6.11
C VAL A 135 -12.11 -0.64 6.71
N THR A 136 -11.49 -1.21 7.76
CA THR A 136 -10.31 -0.61 8.39
C THR A 136 -9.12 -0.58 7.42
N ILE A 137 -8.86 -1.67 6.69
CA ILE A 137 -7.84 -1.74 5.64
C ILE A 137 -8.12 -0.69 4.56
N THR A 138 -9.35 -0.60 4.07
CA THR A 138 -9.75 0.38 3.04
C THR A 138 -9.52 1.82 3.51
N ARG A 139 -9.89 2.19 4.75
CA ARG A 139 -9.63 3.53 5.30
C ARG A 139 -8.13 3.85 5.36
N ASN A 140 -7.31 2.87 5.79
CA ASN A 140 -5.86 3.03 5.84
C ASN A 140 -5.23 3.16 4.44
N VAL A 141 -5.73 2.39 3.46
CA VAL A 141 -5.32 2.52 2.06
C VAL A 141 -5.64 3.92 1.53
N ILE A 142 -6.88 4.38 1.70
CA ILE A 142 -7.30 5.71 1.24
C ILE A 142 -6.39 6.79 1.83
N LEU A 143 -6.12 6.73 3.13
CA LEU A 143 -5.21 7.66 3.79
C LEU A 143 -3.80 7.65 3.17
N LYS A 144 -3.15 6.48 3.14
CA LYS A 144 -1.76 6.33 2.67
C LYS A 144 -1.62 6.75 1.21
N MET A 145 -2.53 6.30 0.34
CA MET A 145 -2.47 6.66 -1.08
C MET A 145 -2.75 8.15 -1.31
N SER A 146 -3.62 8.77 -0.52
CA SER A 146 -3.88 10.21 -0.61
C SER A 146 -2.68 11.04 -0.15
N ILE A 147 -1.97 10.60 0.90
CA ILE A 147 -0.72 11.24 1.35
C ILE A 147 0.35 11.14 0.25
N VAL A 148 0.58 9.95 -0.31
CA VAL A 148 1.53 9.76 -1.41
C VAL A 148 1.14 10.63 -2.61
N GLY A 149 -0.14 10.67 -2.97
CA GLY A 149 -0.64 11.51 -4.07
C GLY A 149 -0.38 13.00 -3.87
N ILE A 150 -0.60 13.53 -2.66
CA ILE A 150 -0.29 14.93 -2.32
C ILE A 150 1.21 15.20 -2.36
N LEU A 151 2.04 14.29 -1.83
CA LEU A 151 3.50 14.43 -1.89
C LEU A 151 4.00 14.41 -3.33
N CYS A 152 3.50 13.51 -4.17
CA CYS A 152 3.81 13.49 -5.60
C CYS A 152 3.37 14.78 -6.30
N SER A 153 2.18 15.29 -6.01
CA SER A 153 1.71 16.56 -6.56
C SER A 153 2.62 17.72 -6.12
N TYR A 154 3.02 17.76 -4.86
CA TYR A 154 3.96 18.75 -4.34
C TYR A 154 5.33 18.66 -5.04
N TRP A 155 5.92 17.47 -5.16
CA TRP A 155 7.20 17.29 -5.85
C TRP A 155 7.15 17.68 -7.33
N LEU A 156 6.11 17.25 -8.06
CA LEU A 156 6.04 17.45 -9.50
C LEU A 156 5.50 18.83 -9.92
N ASN A 157 4.57 19.42 -9.16
CA ASN A 157 3.93 20.68 -9.57
C ASN A 157 4.44 21.91 -8.81
N VAL A 158 5.00 21.73 -7.60
CA VAL A 158 5.49 22.87 -6.79
C VAL A 158 7.01 22.91 -6.82
N VAL A 159 7.67 21.80 -6.49
CA VAL A 159 9.15 21.75 -6.43
C VAL A 159 9.75 21.83 -7.84
N ALA A 160 9.31 21.00 -8.79
CA ALA A 160 9.85 21.02 -10.16
C ALA A 160 9.50 22.31 -10.93
N ALA A 161 8.46 23.04 -10.55
CA ALA A 161 8.09 24.32 -11.17
C ALA A 161 8.79 25.53 -10.54
N SER A 162 9.48 25.35 -9.41
CA SER A 162 10.15 26.45 -8.73
C SER A 162 11.47 26.82 -9.43
N GLU A 163 11.52 28.00 -10.04
CA GLU A 163 12.72 28.51 -10.74
C GLU A 163 13.91 28.77 -9.81
N SER A 164 13.69 28.84 -8.50
CA SER A 164 14.72 29.07 -7.49
C SER A 164 15.54 27.82 -7.11
N GLN A 165 15.27 26.67 -7.73
CA GLN A 165 15.90 25.39 -7.40
C GLN A 165 16.72 24.88 -8.59
N ASP A 166 18.04 25.06 -8.53
CA ASP A 166 18.94 24.66 -9.62
C ASP A 166 18.98 23.14 -9.87
N CYS A 167 18.64 22.32 -8.85
CA CYS A 167 18.66 20.84 -8.92
C CYS A 167 17.43 20.18 -8.28
N TRP A 168 16.22 20.40 -8.81
CA TRP A 168 14.98 19.92 -8.18
C TRP A 168 14.92 18.38 -8.05
N GLU A 169 15.49 17.61 -8.98
CA GLU A 169 15.51 16.14 -8.93
C GLU A 169 16.25 15.62 -7.70
N THR A 170 17.34 16.30 -7.34
CA THR A 170 18.15 15.94 -6.17
C THR A 170 17.38 16.23 -4.88
N LEU A 171 16.64 17.35 -4.83
CA LEU A 171 15.81 17.67 -3.68
C LEU A 171 14.72 16.61 -3.48
N VAL A 172 14.00 16.24 -4.55
CA VAL A 172 12.97 15.19 -4.50
C VAL A 172 13.58 13.86 -4.04
N GLY A 173 14.75 13.48 -4.56
CA GLY A 173 15.46 12.27 -4.13
C GLY A 173 15.86 12.30 -2.65
N GLN A 174 16.31 13.45 -2.14
CA GLN A 174 16.65 13.63 -0.72
C GLN A 174 15.42 13.56 0.18
N ASP A 175 14.31 14.18 -0.22
CA ASP A 175 13.06 14.15 0.54
C ASP A 175 12.49 12.73 0.65
N ILE A 176 12.44 12.00 -0.48
CA ILE A 176 12.00 10.59 -0.49
C ILE A 176 12.92 9.73 0.36
N TYR A 177 14.24 9.91 0.25
CA TYR A 177 15.22 9.18 1.05
C TYR A 177 15.01 9.39 2.55
N ARG A 178 14.85 10.64 2.99
CA ARG A 178 14.59 10.98 4.39
C ARG A 178 13.26 10.39 4.86
N LEU A 179 12.22 10.49 4.04
CA LEU A 179 10.90 9.93 4.37
C LEU A 179 10.97 8.42 4.57
N VAL A 180 11.60 7.68 3.65
CA VAL A 180 11.77 6.22 3.77
C VAL A 180 12.54 5.83 5.03
N LEU A 181 13.62 6.54 5.37
CA LEU A 181 14.39 6.26 6.58
C LEU A 181 13.60 6.57 7.86
N VAL A 182 12.90 7.71 7.89
CA VAL A 182 12.11 8.10 9.06
C VAL A 182 10.92 7.14 9.24
N ASP A 183 10.23 6.76 8.17
CA ASP A 183 9.18 5.73 8.20
C ASP A 183 9.71 4.38 8.72
N PHE A 184 10.91 3.98 8.29
CA PHE A 184 11.59 2.79 8.83
C PHE A 184 11.84 2.91 10.33
N MET A 185 12.34 4.06 10.81
CA MET A 185 12.56 4.28 12.24
C MET A 185 11.25 4.24 13.03
N PHE A 186 10.18 4.89 12.57
CA PHE A 186 8.86 4.83 13.22
C PHE A 186 8.29 3.41 13.22
N CYS A 187 8.50 2.63 12.15
CA CYS A 187 8.11 1.22 12.10
C CYS A 187 8.83 0.39 13.17
N LEU A 188 10.15 0.59 13.34
CA LEU A 188 10.92 -0.06 14.40
C LEU A 188 10.44 0.39 15.79
N LEU A 189 10.29 1.68 16.03
CA LEU A 189 9.81 2.23 17.30
C LEU A 189 8.43 1.68 17.66
N GLY A 190 7.51 1.63 16.71
CA GLY A 190 6.17 1.06 16.91
C GLY A 190 6.22 -0.43 17.25
N SER A 191 7.14 -1.18 16.65
CA SER A 191 7.32 -2.62 16.90
C SER A 191 7.99 -2.88 18.26
N PHE A 192 9.03 -2.14 18.59
CA PHE A 192 9.75 -2.30 19.85
C PHE A 192 8.98 -1.73 21.04
N PHE A 193 8.54 -0.49 20.98
CA PHE A 193 7.87 0.16 22.11
C PHE A 193 6.39 -0.15 22.12
N GLY A 194 5.69 -0.07 20.98
CA GLY A 194 4.24 -0.24 20.94
C GLY A 194 3.79 -1.65 21.33
N GLU A 195 4.37 -2.69 20.70
CA GLU A 195 3.96 -4.09 20.94
C GLU A 195 4.46 -4.59 22.32
N PHE A 196 5.66 -4.21 22.73
CA PHE A 196 6.22 -4.55 24.05
C PHE A 196 5.51 -3.84 25.21
N LEU A 197 5.27 -2.52 25.10
CA LEU A 197 4.59 -1.75 26.13
C LEU A 197 3.13 -2.23 26.27
N ARG A 198 2.46 -2.55 25.15
CA ARG A 198 1.12 -3.15 25.18
C ARG A 198 1.10 -4.51 25.88
N ARG A 199 2.15 -5.32 25.73
CA ARG A 199 2.30 -6.58 26.48
C ARG A 199 2.44 -6.32 27.98
N ILE A 200 3.30 -5.39 28.39
CA ILE A 200 3.49 -5.07 29.82
C ILE A 200 2.19 -4.54 30.42
N ILE A 201 1.54 -3.56 29.77
CA ILE A 201 0.27 -2.99 30.25
C ILE A 201 -0.82 -4.07 30.34
N GLY A 202 -0.91 -4.97 29.34
CA GLY A 202 -1.87 -6.07 29.33
C GLY A 202 -1.60 -7.14 30.38
N MET A 203 -0.36 -7.29 30.86
CA MET A 203 0.01 -8.24 31.92
C MET A 203 0.02 -7.61 33.33
N THR A 204 0.18 -6.29 33.46
CA THR A 204 0.40 -5.64 34.77
C THR A 204 -0.74 -4.72 35.18
N VAL A 205 -1.36 -3.99 34.25
CA VAL A 205 -2.32 -2.91 34.56
C VAL A 205 -3.75 -3.31 34.23
N CYS A 206 -3.98 -3.97 33.09
CA CYS A 206 -5.32 -4.29 32.62
C CYS A 206 -5.39 -5.69 32.01
N MET A 207 -5.60 -6.70 32.88
CA MET A 207 -5.76 -8.10 32.50
C MET A 207 -6.88 -8.35 31.46
N SER A 208 -7.88 -7.46 31.39
CA SER A 208 -8.99 -7.55 30.44
C SER A 208 -8.61 -7.15 29.00
N LEU A 209 -7.47 -6.48 28.76
CA LEU A 209 -7.04 -6.11 27.41
C LEU A 209 -6.50 -7.29 26.59
N GLY A 210 -6.06 -8.37 27.25
CA GLY A 210 -5.45 -9.53 26.61
C GLY A 210 -4.09 -9.26 25.94
N LEU A 211 -3.44 -10.31 25.43
CA LEU A 211 -2.20 -10.18 24.66
C LEU A 211 -2.50 -9.61 23.26
N PRO A 212 -1.59 -8.80 22.68
CA PRO A 212 -1.79 -8.22 21.36
C PRO A 212 -1.94 -9.30 20.27
N GLU A 213 -2.90 -9.10 19.37
CA GLU A 213 -3.05 -9.87 18.15
C GLU A 213 -2.17 -9.25 17.05
N PHE A 214 -1.46 -10.09 16.28
CA PHE A 214 -0.66 -9.63 15.16
C PHE A 214 -1.55 -9.23 13.99
N ASP A 215 -1.66 -7.93 13.73
CA ASP A 215 -2.43 -7.38 12.61
C ASP A 215 -1.63 -7.51 11.30
N ILE A 216 -1.84 -8.63 10.60
CA ILE A 216 -1.20 -8.90 9.30
C ILE A 216 -1.54 -7.79 8.29
N GLY A 217 -2.78 -7.28 8.31
CA GLY A 217 -3.23 -6.29 7.33
C GLY A 217 -2.48 -4.99 7.44
N ARG A 218 -2.32 -4.44 8.65
CA ARG A 218 -1.56 -3.21 8.86
C ARG A 218 -0.10 -3.34 8.43
N ASN A 219 0.57 -4.41 8.83
CA ASN A 219 1.98 -4.63 8.47
C ASN A 219 2.18 -4.80 6.95
N VAL A 220 1.26 -5.48 6.26
CA VAL A 220 1.31 -5.61 4.79
C VAL A 220 1.03 -4.27 4.11
N LEU A 221 0.13 -3.44 4.64
CA LEU A 221 -0.11 -2.10 4.11
C LEU A 221 1.11 -1.20 4.25
N ASP A 222 1.80 -1.25 5.39
CA ASP A 222 3.04 -0.49 5.60
C ASP A 222 4.15 -0.95 4.65
N LEU A 223 4.22 -2.26 4.37
CA LEU A 223 5.12 -2.83 3.36
C LEU A 223 4.82 -2.29 1.96
N ILE A 224 3.56 -2.34 1.53
CA ILE A 224 3.13 -1.86 0.21
C ILE A 224 3.45 -0.36 0.06
N TYR A 225 3.14 0.44 1.08
CA TYR A 225 3.43 1.88 1.08
C TYR A 225 4.94 2.17 0.96
N ALA A 226 5.79 1.47 1.70
CA ALA A 226 7.25 1.62 1.60
C ALA A 226 7.77 1.21 0.22
N GLN A 227 7.19 0.17 -0.40
CA GLN A 227 7.50 -0.22 -1.78
C GLN A 227 7.09 0.85 -2.78
N THR A 228 5.88 1.43 -2.63
CA THR A 228 5.41 2.53 -3.49
C THR A 228 6.37 3.72 -3.47
N LEU A 229 6.76 4.18 -2.28
CA LEU A 229 7.71 5.29 -2.13
C LEU A 229 9.08 4.96 -2.75
N THR A 230 9.56 3.73 -2.52
CA THR A 230 10.83 3.30 -3.11
C THR A 230 10.76 3.32 -4.62
N TRP A 231 9.69 2.77 -5.22
CA TRP A 231 9.55 2.75 -6.68
C TRP A 231 9.44 4.15 -7.29
N ILE A 232 8.75 5.09 -6.63
CA ILE A 232 8.75 6.50 -7.03
C ILE A 232 10.16 7.08 -6.95
N GLY A 233 10.90 6.78 -5.88
CA GLY A 233 12.23 7.32 -5.61
C GLY A 233 13.36 6.74 -6.46
N ILE A 234 13.19 5.58 -7.10
CA ILE A 234 14.25 4.91 -7.89
C ILE A 234 14.84 5.83 -8.96
N LEU A 235 13.99 6.63 -9.62
CA LEU A 235 14.42 7.56 -10.67
C LEU A 235 15.36 8.64 -10.14
N PHE A 236 15.14 9.10 -8.90
CA PHE A 236 15.87 10.22 -8.28
C PHE A 236 17.04 9.75 -7.40
N SER A 237 16.92 8.57 -6.80
CA SER A 237 17.89 7.99 -5.87
C SER A 237 18.05 6.49 -6.15
N PRO A 238 18.99 6.09 -7.03
CA PRO A 238 19.14 4.70 -7.48
C PRO A 238 19.62 3.75 -6.37
N LEU A 239 20.16 4.27 -5.26
CA LEU A 239 20.56 3.48 -4.10
C LEU A 239 19.40 3.12 -3.16
N LEU A 240 18.22 3.75 -3.34
CA LEU A 240 17.06 3.57 -2.48
C LEU A 240 16.58 2.11 -2.38
N PRO A 241 16.54 1.30 -3.48
CA PRO A 241 16.22 -0.13 -3.39
C PRO A 241 17.16 -0.90 -2.47
N GLY A 242 18.47 -0.60 -2.49
CA GLY A 242 19.44 -1.26 -1.62
C GLY A 242 19.16 -0.99 -0.14
N ILE A 243 18.89 0.28 0.19
CA ILE A 243 18.49 0.70 1.55
C ILE A 243 17.18 0.03 1.96
N GLN A 244 16.22 -0.06 1.04
CA GLN A 244 14.93 -0.69 1.31
C GLN A 244 15.06 -2.19 1.57
N MET A 245 15.92 -2.91 0.84
CA MET A 245 16.20 -4.32 1.06
C MET A 245 16.78 -4.60 2.45
N ILE A 246 17.74 -3.77 2.88
CA ILE A 246 18.31 -3.83 4.22
C ILE A 246 17.23 -3.53 5.27
N SER A 247 16.45 -2.47 5.06
CA SER A 247 15.37 -2.06 5.97
C SER A 247 14.32 -3.17 6.14
N PHE A 248 13.89 -3.80 5.04
CA PHE A 248 12.94 -4.92 5.10
C PHE A 248 13.52 -6.16 5.76
N SER A 249 14.81 -6.44 5.59
CA SER A 249 15.46 -7.55 6.29
C SER A 249 15.46 -7.30 7.80
N ILE A 250 15.81 -6.10 8.24
CA ILE A 250 15.76 -5.73 9.66
C ILE A 250 14.32 -5.82 10.20
N VAL A 251 13.35 -5.20 9.52
CA VAL A 251 11.92 -5.25 9.90
C VAL A 251 11.43 -6.69 9.98
N PHE A 252 11.82 -7.56 9.05
CA PHE A 252 11.44 -8.96 9.06
C PHE A 252 11.91 -9.68 10.33
N TYR A 253 13.20 -9.54 10.69
CA TYR A 253 13.74 -10.18 11.89
C TYR A 253 13.11 -9.61 13.17
N VAL A 254 12.91 -8.28 13.24
CA VAL A 254 12.26 -7.63 14.39
C VAL A 254 10.81 -8.10 14.55
N LYS A 255 10.04 -8.10 13.46
CA LYS A 255 8.65 -8.59 13.47
C LYS A 255 8.55 -10.07 13.77
N LYS A 256 9.50 -10.89 13.31
CA LYS A 256 9.59 -12.31 13.66
C LYS A 256 9.79 -12.50 15.15
N VAL A 257 10.73 -11.78 15.76
CA VAL A 257 10.96 -11.84 17.22
C VAL A 257 9.72 -11.37 17.97
N SER A 258 9.12 -10.25 17.56
CA SER A 258 7.92 -9.74 18.22
C SER A 258 6.74 -10.71 18.12
N LEU A 259 6.53 -11.33 16.95
CA LEU A 259 5.50 -12.35 16.75
C LEU A 259 5.71 -13.56 17.67
N MET A 260 6.94 -14.03 17.81
CA MET A 260 7.27 -15.21 18.62
C MET A 260 7.21 -14.94 20.12
N MET A 261 7.54 -13.72 20.56
CA MET A 261 7.70 -13.38 21.98
C MET A 261 6.52 -12.62 22.59
N ASN A 262 5.81 -11.80 21.81
CA ASN A 262 4.82 -10.83 22.31
C ASN A 262 3.38 -11.10 21.86
N CYS A 263 3.17 -11.77 20.73
CA CYS A 263 1.85 -11.93 20.12
C CYS A 263 1.21 -13.29 20.41
N GLN A 264 -0.13 -13.32 20.55
CA GLN A 264 -0.88 -14.57 20.50
C GLN A 264 -1.17 -14.98 19.04
N PRO A 265 -1.32 -16.29 18.76
CA PRO A 265 -1.86 -16.73 17.48
C PRO A 265 -3.21 -16.04 17.20
N PRO A 266 -3.44 -15.57 15.97
CA PRO A 266 -4.67 -14.85 15.62
C PRO A 266 -5.88 -15.73 15.91
N ARG A 267 -6.85 -15.20 16.67
CA ARG A 267 -8.06 -15.93 17.06
C ARG A 267 -9.08 -15.98 15.92
N LYS A 268 -9.09 -14.97 15.06
CA LYS A 268 -9.98 -14.88 13.90
C LYS A 268 -9.33 -15.57 12.72
N VAL A 269 -10.03 -16.54 12.14
CA VAL A 269 -9.51 -17.30 11.00
C VAL A 269 -9.85 -16.51 9.75
N TRP A 270 -8.98 -15.59 9.39
CA TRP A 270 -9.11 -14.95 8.11
C TRP A 270 -8.84 -15.96 7.00
N ARG A 271 -9.74 -16.06 6.01
CA ARG A 271 -9.55 -16.92 4.83
C ARG A 271 -8.33 -16.46 4.05
N THR A 272 -7.18 -17.10 4.28
CA THR A 272 -5.85 -16.70 3.78
C THR A 272 -5.82 -16.37 2.29
N ALA A 273 -6.52 -17.15 1.46
CA ALA A 273 -6.61 -16.92 0.01
C ALA A 273 -7.25 -15.57 -0.39
N HIS A 274 -8.23 -15.07 0.39
CA HIS A 274 -8.89 -13.81 0.11
C HIS A 274 -8.01 -12.59 0.47
N MET A 275 -7.20 -12.70 1.54
CA MET A 275 -6.20 -11.67 1.86
C MET A 275 -5.20 -11.50 0.73
N THR A 276 -4.57 -12.60 0.32
CA THR A 276 -3.50 -12.56 -0.66
C THR A 276 -4.00 -11.92 -1.95
N THR A 277 -5.20 -12.29 -2.41
CA THR A 277 -5.80 -11.69 -3.61
C THR A 277 -6.06 -10.18 -3.42
N SER A 278 -6.59 -9.76 -2.27
CA SER A 278 -6.87 -8.35 -1.99
C SER A 278 -5.60 -7.50 -1.90
N PHE A 279 -4.55 -8.01 -1.26
CA PHE A 279 -3.26 -7.31 -1.18
C PHE A 279 -2.51 -7.30 -2.51
N MET A 280 -2.60 -8.36 -3.31
CA MET A 280 -2.04 -8.36 -4.67
C MET A 280 -2.75 -7.35 -5.56
N PHE A 281 -4.08 -7.27 -5.47
CA PHE A 281 -4.86 -6.23 -6.15
C PHE A 281 -4.41 -4.84 -5.72
N LEU A 282 -4.22 -4.61 -4.41
CA LEU A 282 -3.75 -3.34 -3.87
C LEU A 282 -2.31 -2.98 -4.30
N LEU A 283 -1.42 -3.96 -4.39
CA LEU A 283 -0.05 -3.75 -4.86
C LEU A 283 -0.01 -3.39 -6.35
N PHE A 284 -0.86 -4.03 -7.15
CA PHE A 284 -0.87 -3.82 -8.60
C PHE A 284 -1.63 -2.55 -9.02
N PHE A 285 -2.85 -2.36 -8.53
CA PHE A 285 -3.71 -1.28 -9.02
C PHE A 285 -3.29 0.09 -8.48
N PRO A 286 -3.46 0.45 -7.20
CA PRO A 286 -3.14 1.81 -6.76
C PRO A 286 -1.64 2.07 -6.60
N SER A 287 -0.82 1.07 -6.25
CA SER A 287 0.64 1.26 -6.10
C SER A 287 1.37 1.24 -7.44
N PHE A 288 1.44 0.09 -8.13
CA PHE A 288 2.24 -0.02 -9.35
C PHE A 288 1.77 0.92 -10.48
N LEU A 289 0.46 0.97 -10.77
CA LEU A 289 -0.07 1.89 -11.80
C LEU A 289 0.14 3.36 -11.41
N GLY A 290 0.00 3.68 -10.12
CA GLY A 290 0.25 5.03 -9.60
C GLY A 290 1.70 5.45 -9.82
N VAL A 291 2.66 4.59 -9.48
CA VAL A 291 4.08 4.85 -9.74
C VAL A 291 4.37 4.96 -11.23
N LEU A 292 3.83 4.08 -12.06
CA LEU A 292 4.00 4.15 -13.51
C LEU A 292 3.50 5.49 -14.07
N THR A 293 2.39 5.99 -13.55
CA THR A 293 1.83 7.29 -13.91
C THR A 293 2.76 8.43 -13.49
N VAL A 294 3.25 8.42 -12.25
CA VAL A 294 4.17 9.45 -11.71
C VAL A 294 5.48 9.48 -12.50
N ILE A 295 6.09 8.31 -12.75
CA ILE A 295 7.31 8.20 -13.55
C ILE A 295 7.04 8.63 -14.99
N GLY A 296 5.92 8.19 -15.58
CA GLY A 296 5.53 8.57 -16.94
C GLY A 296 5.40 10.08 -17.12
N VAL A 297 4.69 10.75 -16.19
CA VAL A 297 4.58 12.22 -16.19
C VAL A 297 5.96 12.87 -16.02
N THR A 298 6.77 12.37 -15.09
CA THR A 298 8.12 12.92 -14.85
C THR A 298 9.00 12.84 -16.09
N VAL A 299 9.04 11.67 -16.74
CA VAL A 299 9.94 11.40 -17.86
C VAL A 299 9.53 12.12 -19.15
N TRP A 300 8.21 12.22 -19.41
CA TRP A 300 7.69 12.82 -20.64
C TRP A 300 7.37 14.31 -20.55
N ARG A 301 6.91 14.81 -19.39
CA ARG A 301 6.39 16.18 -19.25
C ARG A 301 7.36 17.13 -18.58
N LEU A 302 8.12 16.67 -17.60
CA LEU A 302 8.97 17.56 -16.82
C LEU A 302 10.31 17.81 -17.52
N LYS A 303 10.71 19.07 -17.52
CA LYS A 303 12.01 19.50 -18.02
C LYS A 303 13.07 19.21 -16.95
N PRO A 304 14.15 18.48 -17.27
CA PRO A 304 15.23 18.26 -16.32
C PRO A 304 15.98 19.56 -16.00
N SER A 305 16.67 19.57 -14.85
CA SER A 305 17.51 20.70 -14.44
C SER A 305 18.63 20.98 -15.45
N GLU A 306 18.97 22.26 -15.64
CA GLU A 306 20.02 22.68 -16.60
C GLU A 306 21.44 22.36 -16.10
N GLU A 307 21.69 22.52 -14.81
CA GLU A 307 23.04 22.37 -14.24
C GLU A 307 23.32 20.96 -13.67
N CYS A 308 22.27 20.20 -13.33
CA CYS A 308 22.38 19.01 -12.48
C CYS A 308 21.78 17.75 -13.10
N GLY A 309 22.26 16.59 -12.66
CA GLY A 309 21.70 15.30 -13.00
C GLY A 309 22.15 14.72 -14.35
N PRO A 310 21.74 13.47 -14.65
CA PRO A 310 22.17 12.75 -15.84
C PRO A 310 21.53 13.25 -17.14
N PHE A 311 20.39 13.97 -17.05
CA PHE A 311 19.60 14.44 -18.20
C PHE A 311 19.72 15.95 -18.45
N ARG A 312 20.79 16.57 -17.93
CA ARG A 312 21.03 18.01 -17.99
C ARG A 312 20.99 18.58 -19.41
N GLY A 313 20.37 19.75 -19.58
CA GLY A 313 20.29 20.47 -20.86
C GLY A 313 19.34 19.87 -21.90
N LEU A 314 18.56 18.85 -21.55
CA LEU A 314 17.56 18.24 -22.43
C LEU A 314 16.18 18.87 -22.24
N SER A 315 15.35 18.83 -23.28
CA SER A 315 13.96 19.32 -23.21
C SER A 315 13.04 18.44 -22.35
N SER A 316 13.36 17.15 -22.24
CA SER A 316 12.69 16.16 -21.40
C SER A 316 13.66 15.01 -21.12
N MET A 317 13.42 14.24 -20.05
CA MET A 317 14.22 13.04 -19.79
C MET A 317 14.08 12.02 -20.93
N TYR A 318 12.91 11.94 -21.57
CA TYR A 318 12.69 11.10 -22.75
C TYR A 318 13.58 11.48 -23.95
N ALA A 319 13.93 12.76 -24.11
CA ALA A 319 14.81 13.20 -25.21
C ALA A 319 16.17 12.50 -25.17
N ALA A 320 16.65 12.06 -24.00
CA ALA A 320 17.88 11.29 -23.87
C ALA A 320 17.82 9.97 -24.67
N VAL A 321 16.65 9.32 -24.71
CA VAL A 321 16.44 8.10 -25.49
C VAL A 321 16.59 8.39 -26.98
N SER A 322 15.97 9.49 -27.44
CA SER A 322 16.05 9.88 -28.85
C SER A 322 17.49 10.21 -29.28
N GLU A 323 18.26 10.88 -28.43
CA GLU A 323 19.65 11.22 -28.72
C GLU A 323 20.55 9.98 -28.69
N TRP A 324 20.31 9.07 -27.75
CA TRP A 324 21.01 7.79 -27.69
C TRP A 324 20.77 6.93 -28.93
N ILE A 325 19.53 6.91 -29.45
CA ILE A 325 19.19 6.21 -30.68
C ILE A 325 19.92 6.79 -31.90
N LYS A 326 20.07 8.13 -32.00
CA LYS A 326 20.85 8.76 -33.08
C LYS A 326 22.33 8.36 -33.03
N ILE A 327 22.93 8.33 -31.84
CA ILE A 327 24.32 7.85 -31.68
C ILE A 327 24.43 6.41 -32.16
N LEU A 328 23.44 5.59 -31.83
CA LEU A 328 23.41 4.16 -32.12
C LEU A 328 23.22 3.86 -33.63
N GLU A 329 22.69 4.80 -34.40
CA GLU A 329 22.54 4.72 -35.86
C GLU A 329 23.89 4.69 -36.59
N ASN A 330 24.91 5.35 -36.03
CA ASN A 330 26.27 5.37 -36.58
C ASN A 330 27.01 4.03 -36.44
N TYR A 331 26.52 3.12 -35.58
CA TYR A 331 27.14 1.82 -35.35
C TYR A 331 26.40 0.71 -36.11
N THR A 332 27.10 0.05 -37.04
CA THR A 332 26.52 -1.03 -37.88
C THR A 332 25.97 -2.21 -37.08
N ALA A 333 26.59 -2.56 -35.95
CA ALA A 333 26.17 -3.67 -35.10
C ALA A 333 24.85 -3.42 -34.36
N SER A 334 24.42 -2.16 -34.21
CA SER A 334 23.24 -1.77 -33.41
C SER A 334 22.08 -1.23 -34.24
N LYS A 335 22.17 -1.30 -35.58
CA LYS A 335 21.09 -0.90 -36.50
C LYS A 335 19.76 -1.62 -36.24
N TRP A 336 19.80 -2.85 -35.72
CA TRP A 336 18.60 -3.58 -35.33
C TRP A 336 17.84 -2.91 -34.18
N VAL A 337 18.54 -2.28 -33.22
CA VAL A 337 17.93 -1.54 -32.10
C VAL A 337 17.23 -0.29 -32.61
N VAL A 338 17.89 0.45 -33.51
CA VAL A 338 17.34 1.65 -34.15
C VAL A 338 16.09 1.30 -34.98
N TRP A 339 16.15 0.19 -35.72
CA TRP A 339 14.99 -0.32 -36.47
C TRP A 339 13.80 -0.65 -35.57
N ILE A 340 14.03 -1.32 -34.43
CA ILE A 340 12.98 -1.60 -33.43
C ILE A 340 12.41 -0.29 -32.86
N TYR A 341 13.27 0.68 -32.53
CA TYR A 341 12.81 1.94 -31.95
C TYR A 341 11.89 2.72 -32.90
N HIS A 342 12.27 2.87 -34.17
CA HIS A 342 11.45 3.61 -35.14
C HIS A 342 10.18 2.86 -35.55
N ASN A 343 10.26 1.55 -35.78
CA ASN A 343 9.12 0.79 -36.32
C ASN A 343 8.18 0.23 -35.25
N LEU A 344 8.65 0.04 -34.02
CA LEU A 344 7.89 -0.56 -32.93
C LEU A 344 7.55 0.46 -31.85
N ILE A 345 8.55 1.14 -31.28
CA ILE A 345 8.40 2.02 -30.11
C ILE A 345 7.84 3.39 -30.46
N THR A 346 8.14 3.92 -31.66
CA THR A 346 7.60 5.21 -32.13
C THR A 346 6.29 5.04 -32.89
N SER A 347 5.95 3.81 -33.29
CA SER A 347 4.78 3.54 -34.13
C SER A 347 3.50 3.52 -33.32
N GLU A 348 2.64 4.51 -33.54
CA GLU A 348 1.29 4.56 -32.96
C GLU A 348 0.44 3.34 -33.37
N ILE A 349 0.63 2.87 -34.60
CA ILE A 349 -0.09 1.72 -35.18
C ILE A 349 0.29 0.43 -34.42
N PHE A 350 1.55 0.28 -34.02
CA PHE A 350 1.98 -0.88 -33.24
C PHE A 350 1.26 -0.94 -31.89
N PHE A 351 1.21 0.18 -31.15
CA PHE A 351 0.49 0.23 -29.88
C PHE A 351 -1.02 0.05 -30.06
N PHE A 352 -1.60 0.56 -31.15
CA PHE A 352 -3.01 0.32 -31.48
C PHE A 352 -3.29 -1.19 -31.68
N ILE A 353 -2.50 -1.86 -32.51
CA ILE A 353 -2.63 -3.32 -32.75
C ILE A 353 -2.43 -4.10 -31.46
N LEU A 354 -1.39 -3.77 -30.67
CA LEU A 354 -1.12 -4.41 -29.39
C LEU A 354 -2.29 -4.23 -28.42
N THR A 355 -2.86 -3.03 -28.34
CA THR A 355 -4.02 -2.74 -27.48
C THR A 355 -5.24 -3.56 -27.92
N VAL A 356 -5.51 -3.64 -29.23
CA VAL A 356 -6.59 -4.47 -29.77
C VAL A 356 -6.37 -5.94 -29.43
N LEU A 357 -5.14 -6.46 -29.58
CA LEU A 357 -4.82 -7.84 -29.20
C LEU A 357 -5.04 -8.10 -27.71
N VAL A 358 -4.60 -7.20 -26.84
CA VAL A 358 -4.83 -7.30 -25.38
C VAL A 358 -6.33 -7.28 -25.07
N LEU A 359 -7.12 -6.42 -25.74
CA LEU A 359 -8.58 -6.36 -25.56
C LEU A 359 -9.26 -7.66 -26.02
N ILE A 360 -8.86 -8.22 -27.16
CA ILE A 360 -9.36 -9.52 -27.65
C ILE A 360 -9.04 -10.62 -26.64
N ILE A 361 -7.79 -10.70 -26.18
CA ILE A 361 -7.36 -11.69 -25.18
C ILE A 361 -8.17 -11.54 -23.89
N THR A 362 -8.33 -10.31 -23.40
CA THR A 362 -9.11 -10.02 -22.18
C THR A 362 -10.58 -10.41 -22.36
N TYR A 363 -11.18 -10.14 -23.52
CA TYR A 363 -12.53 -10.55 -23.85
C TYR A 363 -12.68 -12.08 -23.89
N LEU A 364 -11.72 -12.79 -24.51
CA LEU A 364 -11.71 -14.24 -24.55
C LEU A 364 -11.59 -14.83 -23.13
N TYR A 365 -10.70 -14.29 -22.29
CA TYR A 365 -10.60 -14.70 -20.88
C TYR A 365 -11.90 -14.44 -20.11
N TRP A 366 -12.52 -13.28 -20.32
CA TRP A 366 -13.82 -12.97 -19.72
C TRP A 366 -14.87 -14.01 -20.10
N LYS A 367 -14.96 -14.36 -21.39
CA LYS A 367 -15.88 -15.39 -21.89
C LYS A 367 -15.58 -16.78 -21.34
N ILE A 368 -14.31 -17.16 -21.21
CA ILE A 368 -13.91 -18.43 -20.58
C ILE A 368 -14.33 -18.46 -19.11
N ILE A 369 -14.13 -17.37 -18.36
CA ILE A 369 -14.53 -17.28 -16.95
C ILE A 369 -16.05 -17.40 -16.82
N GLU A 370 -16.80 -16.72 -17.68
CA GLU A 370 -18.27 -16.82 -17.75
C GLU A 370 -18.71 -18.26 -18.03
N GLY A 371 -18.13 -18.91 -19.05
CA GLY A 371 -18.41 -20.32 -19.37
C GLY A 371 -18.10 -21.28 -18.23
N ARG A 372 -16.98 -21.09 -17.51
CA ARG A 372 -16.63 -21.89 -16.32
C ARG A 372 -17.63 -21.71 -15.18
N LYS A 373 -18.15 -20.50 -14.98
CA LYS A 373 -19.20 -20.25 -13.98
C LYS A 373 -20.48 -21.02 -14.34
N THR A 374 -20.95 -20.91 -15.58
CA THR A 374 -22.13 -21.63 -16.06
C THR A 374 -21.96 -23.15 -15.95
N MET A 375 -20.80 -23.69 -16.34
CA MET A 375 -20.47 -25.11 -16.19
C MET A 375 -20.50 -25.55 -14.72
N THR A 376 -19.98 -24.73 -13.81
CA THR A 376 -20.01 -25.02 -12.37
C THR A 376 -21.44 -25.03 -11.83
N GLU A 377 -22.31 -24.14 -12.32
CA GLU A 377 -23.73 -24.13 -11.94
C GLU A 377 -24.49 -25.37 -12.46
N LEU A 378 -24.20 -25.81 -13.68
CA LEU A 378 -24.78 -27.03 -14.25
C LEU A 378 -24.34 -28.29 -13.48
N LEU A 379 -23.03 -28.44 -13.23
CA LEU A 379 -22.49 -29.54 -12.43
C LEU A 379 -23.09 -29.56 -11.01
N LYS A 380 -23.33 -28.38 -10.41
CA LYS A 380 -24.01 -28.31 -9.11
C LYS A 380 -25.46 -28.79 -9.18
N LYS A 381 -26.19 -28.52 -10.28
CA LYS A 381 -27.55 -29.01 -10.46
C LYS A 381 -27.59 -30.53 -10.64
N GLU A 382 -26.64 -31.10 -11.39
CA GLU A 382 -26.52 -32.55 -11.58
C GLU A 382 -26.13 -33.30 -10.30
N ILE A 383 -25.41 -32.68 -9.36
CA ILE A 383 -25.06 -33.30 -8.07
C ILE A 383 -26.26 -33.26 -7.09
N ILE A 384 -27.18 -32.32 -7.26
CA ILE A 384 -28.35 -32.14 -6.39
C ILE A 384 -29.51 -33.05 -6.83
N ASN A 385 -29.58 -33.38 -8.12
CA ASN A 385 -30.53 -34.35 -8.70
C ASN A 385 -30.00 -35.77 -8.58
#